data_AF-A0A7K5L3K4-F1
#
_entry.id   AF-A0A7K5L3K4-F1
#
_cell.length_a   1.000
_cell.length_b   1.000
_cell.length_c   1.000
_cell.angle_alpha   90.00
_cell.angle_beta   90.00
_cell.angle_gamma   90.00
#
_symmetry.space_group_name_H-M   'P 1'
#
loop_
_entity.id
_entity.type
_entity.pdbx_description
1 polymer ?
#
loop_
_entity_poly.entity_id
_entity_poly.type
_entity_poly.pdbx_seq_one_letter_code
_entity_poly.pdbx_strand_id
1 'polypeptide(L)'
;VPGADPHRTNELLLLPPPAPLGPAPSPQHHVVYFPGDVQNYHDVMSCHPENFQWEHWSFENIATILARRFPNSFIWVIKCSRMHLHKFSCYDNFVTSNMFGAPEHSTDFGAFRHLHALLVNAFRLSQNILLSQKSVHGVSKDAKVAACKSQPQSVPTTNGCSSKERERDCECSNNSAVNFMVPSAVGVASFTLIGFSKGCVVLNQLLYELKEAKKDKNTDAFLKNIKAIYWLDGGHSGGSNTWVTYPE
;
A
#
# COMPACT_ATOMS: atom_id res chain seq x y z
N VAL A 1 4.16 0.61 -9.18
CA VAL A 1 4.77 -0.65 -8.69
C VAL A 1 4.55 -1.74 -9.73
N PRO A 2 5.59 -2.45 -10.19
CA PRO A 2 5.45 -3.53 -11.16
C PRO A 2 4.88 -4.81 -10.53
N GLY A 3 4.11 -5.57 -11.31
CA GLY A 3 3.67 -6.91 -10.94
C GLY A 3 4.54 -8.00 -11.57
N ALA A 4 3.89 -9.04 -12.12
CA ALA A 4 4.60 -10.20 -12.67
C ALA A 4 5.34 -9.88 -13.98
N ASP A 5 4.75 -9.01 -14.80
CA ASP A 5 5.38 -8.39 -15.95
C ASP A 5 5.90 -7.00 -15.50
N PRO A 6 7.20 -6.68 -15.68
CA PRO A 6 7.77 -5.38 -15.32
C PRO A 6 7.06 -4.17 -15.95
N HIS A 7 6.44 -4.34 -17.13
CA HIS A 7 5.71 -3.29 -17.83
C HIS A 7 4.27 -3.13 -17.32
N ARG A 8 3.71 -4.16 -16.67
CA ARG A 8 2.40 -4.09 -16.03
C ARG A 8 2.57 -3.51 -14.63
N THR A 9 2.28 -2.22 -14.49
CA THR A 9 2.42 -1.51 -13.22
C THR A 9 1.10 -0.96 -12.73
N ASN A 10 0.92 -0.93 -11.41
CA ASN A 10 -0.19 -0.24 -10.75
C ASN A 10 0.36 0.83 -9.80
N GLU A 11 -0.40 1.90 -9.64
CA GLU A 11 -0.22 2.86 -8.54
C GLU A 11 -0.90 2.31 -7.29
N LEU A 12 -0.27 2.52 -6.13
CA LEU A 12 -0.79 2.05 -4.85
C LEU A 12 -0.72 3.17 -3.83
N LEU A 13 -1.76 3.27 -3.00
CA LEU A 13 -1.74 4.04 -1.77
C LEU A 13 -1.62 3.08 -0.58
N LEU A 14 -0.69 3.37 0.32
CA LEU A 14 -0.46 2.62 1.55
C LEU A 14 -0.80 3.50 2.76
N LEU A 15 -1.70 3.02 3.60
CA LEU A 15 -1.92 3.56 4.94
C LEU A 15 -1.46 2.52 5.97
N PRO A 16 -0.33 2.74 6.67
CA PRO A 16 0.11 1.85 7.74
C PRO A 16 -0.79 1.98 8.98
N PRO A 17 -0.89 0.92 9.81
CA PRO A 17 -1.56 1.02 11.10
C PRO A 17 -0.81 2.00 12.02
N PRO A 18 -1.47 2.51 13.07
CA PRO A 18 -0.80 3.28 14.11
C PRO A 18 0.41 2.52 14.68
N ALA A 19 1.45 3.25 15.10
CA ALA A 19 2.64 2.63 15.68
C ALA A 19 2.24 1.72 16.86
N PRO A 20 2.66 0.44 16.87
CA PRO A 20 2.27 -0.46 17.94
C PRO A 20 2.94 -0.02 19.25
N LEU A 21 2.18 0.03 20.34
CA LEU A 21 2.67 0.27 21.71
C LEU A 21 3.45 -0.95 22.28
N GLY A 22 3.90 -1.87 21.41
CA GLY A 22 4.51 -3.14 21.78
C GLY A 22 5.08 -3.87 20.55
N PRO A 23 5.54 -5.13 20.69
CA PRO A 23 6.02 -5.92 19.56
C PRO A 23 4.92 -6.07 18.50
N ALA A 24 5.29 -5.95 17.22
CA ALA A 24 4.34 -6.02 16.12
C ALA A 24 3.61 -7.38 16.14
N PRO A 25 2.26 -7.39 16.09
CA PRO A 25 1.51 -8.63 16.06
C PRO A 25 1.85 -9.43 14.80
N SER A 26 2.15 -10.72 14.98
CA SER A 26 2.35 -11.69 13.92
C SER A 26 1.16 -12.67 13.85
N PRO A 27 0.59 -12.94 12.67
CA PRO A 27 0.95 -12.37 11.36
C PRO A 27 0.51 -10.90 11.22
N GLN A 28 1.26 -10.12 10.44
CA GLN A 28 0.83 -8.79 10.03
C GLN A 28 -0.36 -8.91 9.09
N HIS A 29 -1.46 -8.22 9.39
CA HIS A 29 -2.65 -8.26 8.55
C HIS A 29 -2.64 -7.11 7.53
N HIS A 30 -2.99 -7.44 6.30
CA HIS A 30 -3.03 -6.51 5.18
C HIS A 30 -4.40 -6.56 4.51
N VAL A 31 -5.02 -5.40 4.35
CA VAL A 31 -6.27 -5.23 3.63
C VAL A 31 -5.94 -4.64 2.27
N VAL A 32 -6.30 -5.35 1.20
CA VAL A 32 -6.09 -4.91 -0.18
C VAL A 32 -7.43 -4.54 -0.77
N TYR A 33 -7.57 -3.28 -1.16
CA TYR A 33 -8.79 -2.70 -1.68
C TYR A 33 -8.63 -2.33 -3.16
N PHE A 34 -9.59 -2.77 -3.97
CA PHE A 34 -9.75 -2.43 -5.38
C PHE A 34 -10.94 -1.48 -5.52
N PRO A 35 -10.69 -0.18 -5.81
CA PRO A 35 -11.73 0.82 -5.99
C PRO A 35 -12.66 0.58 -7.19
N GLY A 36 -13.80 1.25 -7.18
CA GLY A 36 -14.79 1.26 -8.25
C GLY A 36 -14.52 2.32 -9.32
N ASP A 37 -15.53 2.55 -10.14
CA ASP A 37 -15.59 3.71 -11.04
C ASP A 37 -15.62 5.00 -10.21
N VAL A 38 -15.20 6.11 -10.83
CA VAL A 38 -15.15 7.49 -10.27
C VAL A 38 -14.12 7.68 -9.15
N GLN A 39 -13.89 6.69 -8.30
CA GLN A 39 -12.94 6.80 -7.19
C GLN A 39 -11.52 7.09 -7.67
N ASN A 40 -10.91 8.11 -7.09
CA ASN A 40 -9.54 8.51 -7.35
C ASN A 40 -8.91 9.13 -6.11
N TYR A 41 -7.69 9.64 -6.24
CA TYR A 41 -7.08 10.52 -5.24
C TYR A 41 -7.96 11.73 -4.98
N HIS A 42 -7.96 12.21 -3.73
CA HIS A 42 -8.82 13.30 -3.30
C HIS A 42 -8.67 14.55 -4.18
N ASP A 43 -7.45 14.98 -4.46
CA ASP A 43 -7.16 16.14 -5.31
C ASP A 43 -7.75 16.02 -6.72
N VAL A 44 -7.62 14.84 -7.34
CA VAL A 44 -8.21 14.54 -8.65
C VAL A 44 -9.73 14.61 -8.60
N MET A 45 -10.34 14.07 -7.54
CA MET A 45 -11.80 14.09 -7.38
C MET A 45 -12.33 15.51 -7.12
N SER A 46 -11.71 16.27 -6.21
CA SER A 46 -12.12 17.64 -5.87
C SER A 46 -12.09 18.59 -7.07
N CYS A 47 -11.17 18.37 -8.01
CA CYS A 47 -11.09 19.17 -9.24
C CYS A 47 -11.99 18.66 -10.38
N HIS A 48 -12.69 17.53 -10.22
CA HIS A 48 -13.47 16.94 -11.31
C HIS A 48 -14.83 17.67 -11.47
N PRO A 49 -15.18 18.15 -12.68
CA PRO A 49 -16.37 19.00 -12.91
C PRO A 49 -17.69 18.40 -12.40
N GLU A 50 -17.85 17.09 -12.56
CA GLU A 50 -19.07 16.37 -12.17
C GLU A 50 -18.87 15.50 -10.91
N ASN A 51 -17.63 15.12 -10.60
CA ASN A 51 -17.36 14.04 -9.65
C ASN A 51 -16.90 14.50 -8.27
N PHE A 52 -16.66 15.81 -8.10
CA PHE A 52 -16.24 16.39 -6.83
C PHE A 52 -17.21 16.09 -5.68
N GLN A 53 -18.50 15.94 -5.95
CA GLN A 53 -19.51 15.59 -4.94
C GLN A 53 -19.26 14.22 -4.26
N TRP A 54 -18.45 13.35 -4.87
CA TRP A 54 -18.07 12.05 -4.30
C TRP A 54 -16.65 12.04 -3.71
N GLU A 55 -15.99 13.19 -3.53
CA GLU A 55 -14.61 13.26 -3.00
C GLU A 55 -14.43 12.62 -1.61
N HIS A 56 -15.51 12.52 -0.82
CA HIS A 56 -15.55 11.77 0.43
C HIS A 56 -15.29 10.26 0.25
N TRP A 57 -15.38 9.75 -0.97
CA TRP A 57 -15.09 8.36 -1.35
C TRP A 57 -13.74 8.21 -2.07
N SER A 58 -12.85 9.20 -1.99
CA SER A 58 -11.47 9.14 -2.46
C SER A 58 -10.65 8.03 -1.81
N PHE A 59 -9.50 7.70 -2.42
CA PHE A 59 -8.62 6.64 -1.95
C PHE A 59 -8.17 6.85 -0.49
N GLU A 60 -7.82 8.07 -0.12
CA GLU A 60 -7.40 8.45 1.24
C GLU A 60 -8.53 8.23 2.25
N ASN A 61 -9.74 8.66 1.90
CA ASN A 61 -10.91 8.57 2.78
C ASN A 61 -11.36 7.12 2.95
N ILE A 62 -11.37 6.32 1.87
CA ILE A 62 -11.63 4.88 1.96
C ILE A 62 -10.55 4.17 2.78
N ALA A 63 -9.28 4.48 2.57
CA ALA A 63 -8.21 3.88 3.37
C ALA A 63 -8.42 4.16 4.86
N THR A 64 -8.84 5.39 5.21
CA THR A 64 -9.19 5.77 6.58
C THR A 64 -10.40 5.00 7.12
N ILE A 65 -11.46 4.84 6.32
CA ILE A 65 -12.65 4.05 6.69
C ILE A 65 -12.27 2.59 6.95
N LEU A 66 -11.47 1.99 6.07
CA LEU A 66 -10.98 0.62 6.22
C LEU A 66 -10.07 0.47 7.43
N ALA A 67 -9.18 1.43 7.70
CA ALA A 67 -8.33 1.41 8.89
C ALA A 67 -9.16 1.41 10.19
N ARG A 68 -10.29 2.12 10.24
CA ARG A 68 -11.21 2.04 11.40
C ARG A 68 -11.86 0.67 11.57
N ARG A 69 -12.13 -0.04 10.47
CA ARG A 69 -12.67 -1.41 10.49
C ARG A 69 -11.61 -2.46 10.78
N PHE A 70 -10.37 -2.20 10.39
CA PHE A 70 -9.22 -3.09 10.52
C PHE A 70 -8.05 -2.37 11.24
N PRO A 71 -8.19 -2.04 12.54
CA PRO A 71 -7.34 -1.08 13.26
C PRO A 71 -5.85 -1.43 13.31
N ASN A 72 -5.51 -2.72 13.26
CA ASN A 72 -4.13 -3.20 13.33
C ASN A 72 -3.60 -3.70 11.98
N SER A 73 -4.18 -3.21 10.88
CA SER A 73 -3.88 -3.71 9.54
C SER A 73 -3.28 -2.62 8.65
N PHE A 74 -2.41 -3.02 7.74
CA PHE A 74 -1.97 -2.16 6.64
C PHE A 74 -3.05 -2.11 5.58
N ILE A 75 -3.42 -0.92 5.14
CA ILE A 75 -4.41 -0.75 4.09
C ILE A 75 -3.69 -0.39 2.80
N TRP A 76 -3.93 -1.20 1.76
CA TRP A 76 -3.42 -1.01 0.41
C TRP A 76 -4.59 -0.71 -0.51
N VAL A 77 -4.58 0.45 -1.15
CA VAL A 77 -5.52 0.78 -2.23
C VAL A 77 -4.78 0.62 -3.55
N ILE A 78 -5.24 -0.30 -4.40
CA ILE A 78 -4.63 -0.56 -5.71
C ILE A 78 -5.47 0.13 -6.78
N LYS A 79 -4.91 1.19 -7.36
CA LYS A 79 -5.55 1.93 -8.45
C LYS A 79 -5.62 1.06 -9.72
N CYS A 80 -6.70 1.21 -10.47
CA CYS A 80 -6.83 0.64 -11.82
C CYS A 80 -5.67 1.11 -12.72
N SER A 81 -5.25 0.27 -13.66
CA SER A 81 -4.12 0.59 -14.55
C SER A 81 -4.47 1.67 -15.57
N ARG A 82 -5.77 1.82 -15.88
CA ARG A 82 -6.29 2.83 -16.80
C ARG A 82 -7.63 3.34 -16.30
N MET A 83 -7.81 4.66 -16.32
CA MET A 83 -9.07 5.34 -16.00
C MET A 83 -9.66 5.93 -17.29
N HIS A 84 -10.62 5.24 -17.90
CA HIS A 84 -11.22 5.67 -19.17
C HIS A 84 -12.27 6.77 -18.94
N LEU A 85 -12.23 7.82 -19.76
CA LEU A 85 -13.10 9.01 -19.65
C LEU A 85 -13.12 9.63 -18.24
N HIS A 86 -12.02 9.49 -17.49
CA HIS A 86 -11.90 9.95 -16.10
C HIS A 86 -12.97 9.39 -15.14
N LYS A 87 -13.63 8.29 -15.51
CA LYS A 87 -14.75 7.69 -14.76
C LYS A 87 -14.64 6.18 -14.65
N PHE A 88 -14.34 5.50 -15.74
CA PHE A 88 -14.39 4.03 -15.80
C PHE A 88 -13.05 3.42 -15.44
N SER A 89 -13.03 2.65 -14.36
CA SER A 89 -11.86 1.91 -13.91
C SER A 89 -11.63 0.69 -14.79
N CYS A 90 -10.41 0.56 -15.34
CA CYS A 90 -10.00 -0.57 -16.15
C CYS A 90 -8.81 -1.29 -15.47
N TYR A 91 -9.05 -2.53 -15.05
CA TYR A 91 -8.07 -3.38 -14.38
C TYR A 91 -7.31 -4.27 -15.37
N ASP A 92 -6.83 -3.67 -16.46
CA ASP A 92 -6.22 -4.36 -17.61
C ASP A 92 -5.01 -5.24 -17.23
N ASN A 93 -4.31 -4.92 -16.13
CA ASN A 93 -3.22 -5.73 -15.64
C ASN A 93 -3.66 -7.06 -14.97
N PHE A 94 -4.91 -7.12 -14.51
CA PHE A 94 -5.48 -8.29 -13.82
C PHE A 94 -6.39 -9.09 -14.75
N VAL A 95 -7.17 -8.42 -15.60
CA VAL A 95 -8.14 -9.08 -16.47
C VAL A 95 -8.21 -8.36 -17.80
N THR A 96 -8.23 -9.13 -18.89
CA THR A 96 -8.47 -8.59 -20.23
C THR A 96 -9.82 -7.87 -20.22
N SER A 97 -9.86 -6.65 -20.76
CA SER A 97 -11.07 -5.85 -20.70
C SER A 97 -11.27 -5.00 -21.93
N ASN A 98 -12.53 -4.67 -22.23
CA ASN A 98 -12.86 -3.76 -23.32
C ASN A 98 -12.54 -2.29 -22.97
N MET A 99 -12.90 -1.36 -23.85
CA MET A 99 -12.61 0.08 -23.64
C MET A 99 -13.18 0.64 -22.31
N PHE A 100 -14.29 0.09 -21.83
CA PHE A 100 -14.98 0.51 -20.59
C PHE A 100 -14.66 -0.39 -19.39
N GLY A 101 -13.63 -1.24 -19.49
CA GLY A 101 -13.24 -2.12 -18.39
C GLY A 101 -14.18 -3.29 -18.17
N ALA A 102 -15.05 -3.65 -19.13
CA ALA A 102 -15.85 -4.86 -19.01
C ALA A 102 -14.93 -6.09 -19.21
N PRO A 103 -14.89 -7.03 -18.25
CA PRO A 103 -13.89 -8.08 -18.25
C PRO A 103 -14.24 -9.22 -19.21
N GLU A 104 -13.21 -9.84 -19.78
CA GLU A 104 -13.25 -11.14 -20.41
C GLU A 104 -12.42 -12.10 -19.53
N HIS A 105 -13.13 -12.94 -18.76
CA HIS A 105 -12.49 -13.76 -17.74
C HIS A 105 -11.74 -14.96 -18.33
N SER A 106 -10.62 -15.29 -17.70
CA SER A 106 -9.74 -16.41 -18.09
C SER A 106 -9.41 -17.28 -16.88
N THR A 107 -8.86 -18.47 -17.14
CA THR A 107 -8.42 -19.42 -16.10
C THR A 107 -6.90 -19.48 -15.96
N ASP A 108 -6.16 -18.59 -16.63
CA ASP A 108 -4.70 -18.64 -16.83
C ASP A 108 -3.84 -18.17 -15.63
N PHE A 109 -4.43 -18.10 -14.43
CA PHE A 109 -3.81 -17.71 -13.14
C PHE A 109 -2.89 -16.48 -13.17
N GLY A 110 -3.05 -15.61 -14.18
CA GLY A 110 -2.24 -14.44 -14.42
C GLY A 110 -2.51 -13.32 -13.41
N ALA A 111 -3.77 -13.16 -12.98
CA ALA A 111 -4.14 -12.16 -11.98
C ALA A 111 -3.52 -12.48 -10.62
N PHE A 112 -3.48 -13.75 -10.21
CA PHE A 112 -2.79 -14.14 -8.98
C PHE A 112 -1.29 -13.87 -9.03
N ARG A 113 -0.63 -14.26 -10.13
CA ARG A 113 0.81 -14.00 -10.31
C ARG A 113 1.09 -12.50 -10.26
N HIS A 114 0.27 -11.71 -10.94
CA HIS A 114 0.39 -10.26 -10.94
C HIS A 114 0.21 -9.68 -9.54
N LEU A 115 -0.86 -10.05 -8.83
CA LEU A 115 -1.13 -9.56 -7.46
C LEU A 115 -0.01 -9.91 -6.49
N HIS A 116 0.46 -11.16 -6.51
CA HIS A 116 1.51 -11.63 -5.63
C HIS A 116 2.81 -10.86 -5.86
N ALA A 117 3.26 -10.74 -7.11
CA ALA A 117 4.45 -9.97 -7.47
C ALA A 117 4.30 -8.48 -7.14
N LEU A 118 3.12 -7.91 -7.41
CA LEU A 118 2.82 -6.51 -7.12
C LEU A 118 2.95 -6.20 -5.61
N LEU A 119 2.39 -7.05 -4.75
CA LEU A 119 2.49 -6.90 -3.30
C LEU A 119 3.93 -7.11 -2.82
N VAL A 120 4.65 -8.12 -3.32
CA VAL A 120 6.06 -8.33 -2.98
C VAL A 120 6.90 -7.08 -3.31
N ASN A 121 6.68 -6.50 -4.49
CA ASN A 121 7.39 -5.29 -4.91
C ASN A 121 6.95 -4.06 -4.13
N ALA A 122 5.66 -3.92 -3.80
CA ALA A 122 5.14 -2.82 -2.99
C ALA A 122 5.73 -2.85 -1.57
N PHE A 123 5.87 -4.03 -0.96
CA PHE A 123 6.46 -4.20 0.36
C PHE A 123 7.94 -3.82 0.36
N ARG A 124 8.70 -4.24 -0.67
CA ARG A 124 10.11 -3.83 -0.82
C ARG A 124 10.25 -2.32 -0.93
N LEU A 125 9.38 -1.68 -1.72
CA LEU A 125 9.39 -0.23 -1.88
C LEU A 125 9.02 0.49 -0.58
N SER A 126 7.98 0.03 0.14
CA SER A 126 7.57 0.66 1.40
C SER A 126 8.65 0.55 2.47
N GLN A 127 9.33 -0.59 2.58
CA GLN A 127 10.49 -0.76 3.47
C GLN A 127 11.59 0.26 3.18
N ASN A 128 11.98 0.41 1.91
CA ASN A 128 13.03 1.34 1.51
C ASN A 128 12.65 2.79 1.84
N ILE A 129 11.38 3.17 1.64
CA ILE A 129 10.87 4.49 1.98
C ILE A 129 10.92 4.71 3.51
N LEU A 130 10.46 3.75 4.30
CA LEU A 130 10.50 3.88 5.77
C LEU A 130 11.93 3.92 6.33
N LEU A 131 12.86 3.13 5.77
CA LEU A 131 14.26 3.14 6.18
C LEU A 131 14.95 4.46 5.83
N SER A 132 14.66 5.02 4.66
CA SER A 132 15.24 6.31 4.24
C SER A 132 14.66 7.49 5.06
N GLN A 133 13.39 7.46 5.46
CA GLN A 133 12.83 8.49 6.34
C GLN A 133 13.47 8.50 7.73
N LYS A 134 13.88 7.33 8.24
CA LYS A 134 14.63 7.20 9.51
C LYS A 134 16.05 7.77 9.42
N SER A 135 16.74 7.63 8.28
CA SER A 135 18.08 8.20 8.12
C SER A 135 18.05 9.72 7.98
N VAL A 136 17.03 10.29 7.33
CA VAL A 136 16.88 11.75 7.18
C VAL A 136 16.53 12.44 8.52
N HIS A 137 15.73 11.82 9.39
CA HIS A 137 15.43 12.36 10.72
C HIS A 137 16.56 12.11 11.76
N GLY A 138 17.56 11.29 11.42
CA GLY A 138 18.75 11.04 12.25
C GLY A 138 19.94 11.97 11.94
N VAL A 139 19.88 12.75 10.85
CA VAL A 139 20.95 13.66 10.42
C VAL A 139 20.44 15.11 10.51
N SER A 140 20.12 15.56 11.72
CA SER A 140 19.91 17.00 12.01
C SER A 140 20.13 17.29 13.50
N LYS A 141 21.29 16.95 14.02
CA LYS A 141 21.96 17.70 15.08
C LYS A 141 23.45 17.66 14.75
N ASP A 142 24.00 18.85 14.49
CA ASP A 142 25.41 19.17 14.21
C ASP A 142 25.69 19.68 12.79
N ALA A 143 25.01 20.76 12.43
CA ALA A 143 25.55 21.74 11.48
C ALA A 143 25.96 23.00 12.25
N LYS A 144 27.11 22.93 12.93
CA LYS A 144 27.87 24.13 13.31
C LYS A 144 28.94 24.31 12.25
N VAL A 145 28.63 25.07 11.20
CA VAL A 145 29.64 25.54 10.24
C VAL A 145 29.78 27.05 10.41
N ALA A 146 31.01 27.41 10.77
CA ALA A 146 31.50 28.75 11.03
C ALA A 146 31.43 29.64 9.78
N ALA A 147 31.08 30.91 10.00
CA ALA A 147 31.27 31.99 9.04
C ALA A 147 32.37 32.95 9.52
N CYS A 148 33.13 33.43 8.55
CA CYS A 148 34.47 33.99 8.66
C CYS A 148 34.57 35.41 9.25
N LYS A 149 35.66 35.60 9.99
CA LYS A 149 36.60 36.75 10.05
C LYS A 149 36.04 38.17 9.84
N SER A 150 36.10 38.95 10.91
CA SER A 150 36.58 40.34 10.88
C SER A 150 37.35 40.65 12.18
N GLN A 151 38.46 41.38 12.06
CA GLN A 151 39.28 41.97 13.12
C GLN A 151 39.40 43.48 12.81
N PRO A 152 39.87 44.39 13.69
CA PRO A 152 40.52 44.16 15.01
C PRO A 152 40.14 45.14 16.17
N GLN A 153 40.51 44.77 17.41
CA GLN A 153 41.27 45.56 18.43
C GLN A 153 40.78 45.51 19.90
N SER A 154 41.80 45.36 20.78
CA SER A 154 41.94 45.77 22.20
C SER A 154 41.83 44.71 23.35
N VAL A 155 43.00 44.16 23.73
CA VAL A 155 43.68 43.93 25.05
C VAL A 155 42.90 43.62 26.38
N PRO A 156 43.55 43.07 27.46
CA PRO A 156 43.20 41.77 28.06
C PRO A 156 42.87 41.81 29.57
N THR A 157 42.38 40.71 30.17
CA THR A 157 42.64 40.26 31.58
C THR A 157 41.84 38.99 31.93
N THR A 158 42.48 37.84 32.18
CA THR A 158 42.81 37.16 33.47
C THR A 158 41.71 36.31 34.16
N ASN A 159 42.06 35.02 34.36
CA ASN A 159 41.77 34.09 35.47
C ASN A 159 40.34 33.61 35.82
N GLY A 160 40.16 32.28 35.88
CA GLY A 160 39.09 31.63 36.67
C GLY A 160 38.97 30.12 36.43
N CYS A 161 38.90 29.32 37.49
CA CYS A 161 39.28 27.91 37.57
C CYS A 161 38.09 26.92 37.60
N SER A 162 38.33 25.69 37.10
CA SER A 162 37.73 24.34 37.35
C SER A 162 36.35 24.16 38.02
N SER A 163 35.51 23.25 37.50
CA SER A 163 35.10 22.00 38.22
C SER A 163 34.11 21.07 37.45
N LYS A 164 34.52 19.79 37.38
CA LYS A 164 33.78 18.52 37.55
C LYS A 164 32.57 18.13 36.67
N GLU A 165 32.82 17.04 35.94
CA GLU A 165 31.97 15.91 35.54
C GLU A 165 30.58 15.78 36.20
N ARG A 166 29.60 15.40 35.37
CA ARG A 166 28.81 14.18 35.58
C ARG A 166 28.20 13.73 34.26
N GLU A 167 28.74 12.65 33.73
CA GLU A 167 28.05 11.74 32.83
C GLU A 167 26.68 11.40 33.42
N ARG A 168 25.64 11.55 32.60
CA ARG A 168 24.38 10.86 32.80
C ARG A 168 24.02 10.21 31.49
N ASP A 169 24.29 8.91 31.44
CA ASP A 169 23.79 7.98 30.44
C ASP A 169 22.30 8.25 30.23
N CYS A 170 21.95 8.73 29.04
CA CYS A 170 20.58 8.74 28.57
C CYS A 170 20.47 7.52 27.67
N GLU A 171 20.01 6.42 28.27
CA GLU A 171 19.75 5.16 27.60
C GLU A 171 18.90 5.39 26.33
N CYS A 172 19.42 4.86 25.22
CA CYS A 172 18.81 4.92 23.92
C CYS A 172 17.42 4.26 23.99
N SER A 173 16.37 5.06 23.78
CA SER A 173 15.01 4.56 23.60
C SER A 173 14.95 3.75 22.30
N ASN A 174 14.94 2.42 22.44
CA ASN A 174 14.75 1.48 21.35
C ASN A 174 13.38 1.67 20.70
N ASN A 175 13.37 2.36 19.56
CA ASN A 175 12.18 2.64 18.78
C ASN A 175 11.79 1.40 17.94
N SER A 176 10.56 0.91 18.10
CA SER A 176 10.07 -0.34 17.51
C SER A 176 10.15 -0.31 15.97
N ALA A 177 10.98 -1.20 15.41
CA ALA A 177 11.13 -1.35 13.98
C ALA A 177 9.91 -2.08 13.39
N VAL A 178 9.04 -1.34 12.70
CA VAL A 178 8.05 -1.93 11.78
C VAL A 178 8.77 -2.57 10.59
N ASN A 179 9.19 -3.83 10.75
CA ASN A 179 9.70 -4.65 9.67
C ASN A 179 8.50 -5.23 8.90
N PHE A 180 8.14 -4.60 7.78
CA PHE A 180 7.32 -5.28 6.76
C PHE A 180 8.09 -6.55 6.35
N MET A 181 7.45 -7.71 6.24
CA MET A 181 8.12 -8.93 5.77
C MET A 181 7.44 -9.45 4.50
N VAL A 182 8.20 -10.17 3.66
CA VAL A 182 7.80 -10.56 2.31
C VAL A 182 6.50 -11.37 2.33
N PRO A 183 5.49 -11.04 1.49
CA PRO A 183 4.18 -11.73 1.40
C PRO A 183 4.23 -13.25 1.23
N SER A 184 5.35 -13.79 0.72
CA SER A 184 5.54 -15.22 0.41
C SER A 184 5.86 -16.09 1.63
N ALA A 185 6.21 -15.51 2.78
CA ALA A 185 6.47 -16.29 3.98
C ALA A 185 5.14 -16.67 4.65
N VAL A 186 4.74 -17.95 4.51
CA VAL A 186 3.51 -18.49 5.11
C VAL A 186 3.55 -18.29 6.63
N GLY A 187 2.48 -17.74 7.20
CA GLY A 187 2.35 -17.46 8.64
C GLY A 187 2.92 -16.11 9.09
N VAL A 188 3.48 -15.31 8.18
CA VAL A 188 4.05 -13.99 8.49
C VAL A 188 3.11 -12.85 8.12
N ALA A 189 2.35 -13.01 7.03
CA ALA A 189 1.36 -12.05 6.55
C ALA A 189 0.01 -12.73 6.32
N SER A 190 -1.08 -12.01 6.57
CA SER A 190 -2.43 -12.42 6.20
C SER A 190 -3.12 -11.33 5.38
N PHE A 191 -3.97 -11.73 4.44
CA PHE A 191 -4.61 -10.82 3.49
C PHE A 191 -6.13 -10.88 3.56
N THR A 192 -6.76 -9.72 3.54
CA THR A 192 -8.17 -9.53 3.23
C THR A 192 -8.27 -8.79 1.91
N LEU A 193 -8.96 -9.37 0.92
CA LEU A 193 -9.18 -8.71 -0.37
C LEU A 193 -10.58 -8.08 -0.39
N ILE A 194 -10.70 -6.87 -0.89
CA ILE A 194 -11.97 -6.13 -0.97
C ILE A 194 -12.06 -5.50 -2.35
N GLY A 195 -13.14 -5.77 -3.07
CA GLY A 195 -13.49 -5.12 -4.33
C GLY A 195 -14.76 -4.34 -4.15
N PHE A 196 -14.79 -3.08 -4.59
CA PHE A 196 -16.00 -2.28 -4.62
C PHE A 196 -16.39 -1.97 -6.06
N SER A 197 -17.68 -2.11 -6.41
CA SER A 197 -18.21 -1.81 -7.74
C SER A 197 -17.33 -2.46 -8.82
N LYS A 198 -16.71 -1.67 -9.72
CA LYS A 198 -15.79 -2.14 -10.76
C LYS A 198 -14.58 -2.92 -10.23
N GLY A 199 -14.11 -2.65 -9.03
CA GLY A 199 -13.02 -3.42 -8.39
C GLY A 199 -13.35 -4.90 -8.18
N CYS A 200 -14.64 -5.27 -8.14
CA CYS A 200 -15.08 -6.65 -8.08
C CYS A 200 -14.64 -7.49 -9.29
N VAL A 201 -14.37 -6.88 -10.45
CA VAL A 201 -13.91 -7.63 -11.64
C VAL A 201 -12.57 -8.33 -11.39
N VAL A 202 -11.71 -7.74 -10.55
CA VAL A 202 -10.45 -8.35 -10.14
C VAL A 202 -10.72 -9.58 -9.29
N LEU A 203 -11.61 -9.47 -8.30
CA LEU A 203 -11.96 -10.59 -7.43
C LEU A 203 -12.63 -11.74 -8.19
N ASN A 204 -13.47 -11.41 -9.18
CA ASN A 204 -14.09 -12.39 -10.06
C ASN A 204 -13.03 -13.13 -10.87
N GLN A 205 -12.07 -12.41 -11.45
CA GLN A 205 -10.96 -13.01 -12.18
C GLN A 205 -10.15 -13.96 -11.29
N LEU A 206 -9.81 -13.54 -10.06
CA LEU A 206 -9.13 -14.41 -9.09
C LEU A 206 -9.95 -15.67 -8.78
N LEU A 207 -11.28 -15.59 -8.79
CA LEU A 207 -12.12 -16.76 -8.55
C LEU A 207 -12.11 -17.74 -9.75
N TYR A 208 -12.15 -17.25 -10.99
CA TYR A 208 -11.98 -18.09 -12.20
C TYR A 208 -10.64 -18.81 -12.23
N GLU A 209 -9.59 -18.13 -11.79
CA GLU A 209 -8.23 -18.64 -11.77
C GLU A 209 -7.94 -19.63 -10.61
N LEU A 210 -8.80 -19.68 -9.58
CA LEU A 210 -8.49 -20.31 -8.30
C LEU A 210 -8.07 -21.79 -8.43
N LYS A 211 -8.70 -22.53 -9.34
CA LYS A 211 -8.38 -23.96 -9.57
C LYS A 211 -6.97 -24.16 -10.11
N GLU A 212 -6.57 -23.34 -11.08
CA GLU A 212 -5.26 -23.44 -11.71
C GLU A 212 -4.17 -22.83 -10.81
N ALA A 213 -4.48 -21.73 -10.13
CA ALA A 213 -3.62 -21.07 -9.15
C ALA A 213 -3.16 -22.01 -8.02
N LYS A 214 -4.03 -22.92 -7.57
CA LYS A 214 -3.69 -23.94 -6.54
C LYS A 214 -2.67 -24.99 -7.01
N LYS A 215 -2.48 -25.16 -8.32
CA LYS A 215 -1.51 -26.13 -8.86
C LYS A 215 -0.08 -25.58 -8.81
N ASP A 216 0.09 -24.26 -8.85
CA ASP A 216 1.37 -23.60 -8.73
C ASP A 216 1.77 -23.42 -7.25
N LYS A 217 2.97 -23.87 -6.87
CA LYS A 217 3.42 -23.88 -5.46
C LYS A 217 3.53 -22.48 -4.85
N ASN A 218 4.01 -21.51 -5.63
CA ASN A 218 4.22 -20.14 -5.14
C ASN A 218 2.87 -19.45 -4.93
N THR A 219 1.97 -19.62 -5.89
CA THR A 219 0.62 -19.08 -5.83
C THR A 219 -0.22 -19.75 -4.75
N ASP A 220 -0.11 -21.07 -4.57
CA ASP A 220 -0.77 -21.81 -3.48
C ASP A 220 -0.33 -21.31 -2.09
N ALA A 221 0.97 -21.03 -1.90
CA ALA A 221 1.46 -20.45 -0.66
C ALA A 221 0.86 -19.06 -0.39
N PHE A 222 0.76 -18.21 -1.41
CA PHE A 222 0.10 -16.90 -1.31
C PHE A 222 -1.39 -17.03 -1.02
N LEU A 223 -2.09 -17.94 -1.69
CA LEU A 223 -3.51 -18.24 -1.48
C LEU A 223 -3.82 -18.60 -0.03
N LYS A 224 -2.97 -19.40 0.62
CA LYS A 224 -3.13 -19.79 2.04
C LYS A 224 -3.06 -18.60 3.01
N ASN A 225 -2.45 -17.49 2.60
CA ASN A 225 -2.39 -16.27 3.39
C ASN A 225 -3.65 -15.39 3.22
N ILE A 226 -4.47 -15.59 2.18
CA ILE A 226 -5.74 -14.89 1.99
C ILE A 226 -6.80 -15.49 2.93
N LYS A 227 -7.36 -14.67 3.83
CA LYS A 227 -8.31 -15.09 4.87
C LYS A 227 -9.76 -14.75 4.57
N ALA A 228 -9.97 -13.68 3.81
CA ALA A 228 -11.30 -13.23 3.42
C ALA A 228 -11.26 -12.48 2.09
N ILE A 229 -12.36 -12.56 1.35
CA ILE A 229 -12.60 -11.79 0.13
C ILE A 229 -14.00 -11.17 0.24
N TYR A 230 -14.13 -9.86 0.05
CA TYR A 230 -15.37 -9.12 0.15
C TYR A 230 -15.72 -8.43 -1.18
N TRP A 231 -16.92 -8.69 -1.67
CA TRP A 231 -17.53 -7.97 -2.80
C TRP A 231 -18.48 -6.92 -2.23
N LEU A 232 -18.21 -5.65 -2.49
CA LEU A 232 -19.02 -4.52 -2.04
C LEU A 232 -19.71 -3.90 -3.24
N ASP A 233 -21.05 -3.98 -3.27
CA ASP A 233 -21.88 -3.41 -4.34
C ASP A 233 -21.37 -3.79 -5.75
N GLY A 234 -21.06 -5.08 -5.91
CA GLY A 234 -20.50 -5.61 -7.15
C GLY A 234 -21.52 -5.61 -8.27
N GLY A 235 -21.30 -4.76 -9.27
CA GLY A 235 -22.02 -4.75 -10.54
C GLY A 235 -21.11 -5.17 -11.70
N HIS A 236 -21.64 -5.92 -12.66
CA HIS A 236 -20.89 -6.39 -13.83
C HIS A 236 -21.38 -5.68 -15.10
N SER A 237 -20.44 -5.18 -15.90
CA SER A 237 -20.71 -4.50 -17.18
C SER A 237 -20.54 -5.41 -18.41
N GLY A 238 -20.16 -6.67 -18.24
CA GLY A 238 -20.03 -7.63 -19.34
C GLY A 238 -21.34 -8.35 -19.67
N GLY A 239 -21.37 -8.99 -20.83
CA GLY A 239 -22.58 -9.60 -21.41
C GLY A 239 -22.76 -11.09 -21.14
N SER A 240 -21.80 -11.74 -20.48
CA SER A 240 -21.80 -13.19 -20.20
C SER A 240 -21.09 -13.46 -18.89
N ASN A 241 -21.36 -14.61 -18.27
CA ASN A 241 -20.70 -15.04 -17.02
C ASN A 241 -20.82 -14.00 -15.89
N THR A 242 -21.95 -13.28 -15.87
CA THR A 242 -22.25 -12.16 -14.98
C THR A 242 -22.14 -12.52 -13.51
N TRP A 243 -22.49 -13.76 -13.17
CA TRP A 243 -22.40 -14.27 -11.81
C TRP A 243 -21.40 -15.42 -11.79
N VAL A 244 -20.33 -15.27 -11.02
CA VAL A 244 -19.27 -16.30 -10.90
C VAL A 244 -19.80 -17.61 -10.29
N THR A 245 -20.96 -17.56 -9.63
CA THR A 245 -21.65 -18.70 -9.04
C THR A 245 -22.79 -19.25 -9.91
N TYR A 246 -23.05 -18.69 -11.09
CA TYR A 246 -24.07 -19.27 -11.97
C TYR A 246 -23.52 -20.59 -12.54
N PRO A 247 -24.17 -21.73 -12.28
CA PRO A 247 -23.79 -22.97 -12.93
C PRO A 247 -24.09 -22.86 -14.43
N GLU A 248 -23.17 -23.37 -15.26
CA GLU A 248 -23.43 -23.62 -16.69
C GLU A 248 -24.60 -24.59 -16.89
#